data_AF-A0A7W1LYU6-F1
#
_entry.id   AF-A0A7W1LYU6-F1
#
_cell.length_a   1.000
_cell.length_b   1.000
_cell.length_c   1.000
_cell.angle_alpha   90.00
_cell.angle_beta   90.00
_cell.angle_gamma   90.00
#
_symmetry.space_group_name_H-M   'P 1'
#
loop_
_entity.id
_entity.type
_entity.pdbx_description
1 polymer ?
#
loop_
_entity_poly.entity_id
_entity_poly.type
_entity_poly.pdbx_seq_one_letter_code
_entity_poly.pdbx_strand_id
1 'polypeptide(L)'
;MNSTTATAERIMDAAQRMVQTRGYNAFSYADISALVGIRKASIHYYFPSKKDLGKELVARYRAGFRDKLDQMDNKTDDSRRKLKAYAQLYLDALRDEDRMCLCGMLASDIATLPEEVRREVVDFFADNEAWLAKTLD
;
A
#
# COMPACT_ATOMS: atom_id res chain seq x y z
N MET A 1 -12.21 14.22 15.51
CA MET A 1 -10.96 13.64 14.99
C MET A 1 -9.79 14.51 15.43
N ASN A 2 -8.76 13.92 16.02
CA ASN A 2 -7.61 14.66 16.55
C ASN A 2 -6.71 15.15 15.40
N SER A 3 -6.28 16.42 15.43
CA SER A 3 -5.53 17.07 14.32
C SER A 3 -4.23 16.34 13.93
N THR A 4 -3.60 15.72 14.92
CA THR A 4 -2.39 14.89 14.78
C THR A 4 -2.61 13.66 13.90
N THR A 5 -3.71 12.92 14.13
CA THR A 5 -4.07 11.74 13.33
C THR A 5 -4.37 12.12 11.88
N ALA A 6 -5.08 13.23 11.67
CA ALA A 6 -5.40 13.71 10.32
C ALA A 6 -4.14 14.07 9.51
N THR A 7 -3.09 14.57 10.16
CA THR A 7 -1.82 14.89 9.46
C THR A 7 -1.03 13.65 9.11
N ALA A 8 -0.96 12.65 10.00
CA ALA A 8 -0.32 11.37 9.73
C ALA A 8 -0.95 10.66 8.52
N GLU A 9 -2.29 10.62 8.45
CA GLU A 9 -3.00 10.04 7.30
C GLU A 9 -2.70 10.77 6.00
N ARG A 10 -2.69 12.10 6.01
CA ARG A 10 -2.34 12.90 4.81
C ARG A 10 -0.91 12.63 4.32
N ILE A 11 0.03 12.41 5.24
CA ILE A 11 1.41 12.00 4.90
C ILE A 11 1.40 10.61 4.25
N MET A 12 0.66 9.66 4.82
CA MET A 12 0.55 8.30 4.32
C MET A 12 -0.10 8.25 2.93
N ASP A 13 -1.16 9.02 2.71
CA ASP A 13 -1.84 9.11 1.41
C ASP A 13 -0.94 9.71 0.33
N ALA A 14 -0.19 10.76 0.68
CA ALA A 14 0.82 11.34 -0.21
C ALA A 14 1.92 10.33 -0.56
N ALA A 15 2.46 9.64 0.45
CA ALA A 15 3.49 8.62 0.25
C ALA A 15 2.98 7.44 -0.59
N GLN A 16 1.76 6.97 -0.32
CA GLN A 16 1.09 5.92 -1.10
C GLN A 16 1.01 6.31 -2.57
N ARG A 17 0.50 7.52 -2.86
CA ARG A 17 0.37 8.01 -4.24
C ARG A 17 1.73 8.08 -4.93
N MET A 18 2.76 8.56 -4.25
CA MET A 18 4.12 8.61 -4.80
C MET A 18 4.68 7.22 -5.10
N VAL A 19 4.53 6.26 -4.18
CA VAL A 19 4.99 4.89 -4.41
C VAL A 19 4.25 4.25 -5.58
N GLN A 20 2.93 4.41 -5.64
CA GLN A 20 2.10 3.82 -6.71
C GLN A 20 2.35 4.41 -8.10
N THR A 21 3.00 5.58 -8.19
CA THR A 21 3.28 6.26 -9.48
C THR A 21 4.76 6.29 -9.84
N ARG A 22 5.67 6.19 -8.87
CA ARG A 22 7.11 6.41 -9.08
C ARG A 22 8.02 5.37 -8.40
N GLY A 23 7.48 4.50 -7.54
CA GLY A 23 8.26 3.53 -6.76
C GLY A 23 8.79 4.10 -5.44
N TYR A 24 9.44 3.23 -4.63
CA TYR A 24 9.91 3.59 -3.28
C TYR A 24 11.05 4.59 -3.35
N ASN A 25 12.00 4.37 -4.24
CA ASN A 25 13.24 5.13 -4.28
C ASN A 25 13.05 6.56 -4.81
N ALA A 26 11.97 6.81 -5.55
CA ALA A 26 11.74 8.06 -6.27
C ALA A 26 11.10 9.18 -5.42
N PHE A 27 10.85 8.97 -4.12
CA PHE A 27 10.33 10.03 -3.24
C PHE A 27 11.20 10.29 -2.01
N SER A 28 11.08 11.50 -1.49
CA SER A 28 11.73 11.98 -0.28
C SER A 28 10.71 12.69 0.64
N TYR A 29 11.11 12.99 1.86
CA TYR A 29 10.28 13.82 2.75
C TYR A 29 10.13 15.25 2.24
N ALA A 30 11.03 15.74 1.38
CA ALA A 30 10.84 17.04 0.73
C ALA A 30 9.67 16.99 -0.27
N ASP A 31 9.54 15.90 -1.03
CA ASP A 31 8.43 15.71 -1.96
C ASP A 31 7.09 15.64 -1.20
N ILE A 32 7.04 14.86 -0.12
CA ILE A 32 5.84 14.77 0.74
C ILE A 32 5.51 16.12 1.36
N SER A 33 6.51 16.83 1.86
CA SER A 33 6.35 18.18 2.44
C SER A 33 5.73 19.15 1.44
N ALA A 34 6.20 19.12 0.19
CA ALA A 34 5.66 19.94 -0.89
C ALA A 34 4.22 19.55 -1.26
N LEU A 35 3.91 18.25 -1.35
CA LEU A 35 2.58 17.77 -1.72
C LEU A 35 1.53 18.02 -0.62
N VAL A 36 1.90 17.81 0.65
CA VAL A 36 0.99 17.94 1.80
C VAL A 36 0.91 19.39 2.31
N GLY A 37 1.88 20.25 1.96
CA GLY A 37 1.92 21.64 2.42
C GLY A 37 2.27 21.78 3.90
N ILE A 38 3.16 20.91 4.40
CA ILE A 38 3.66 20.93 5.79
C ILE A 38 5.17 21.04 5.81
N ARG A 39 5.76 21.38 6.96
CA ARG A 39 7.22 21.44 7.10
C ARG A 39 7.80 20.03 7.15
N LYS A 40 8.97 19.81 6.52
CA LYS A 40 9.72 18.54 6.59
C LYS A 40 9.92 18.04 8.03
N ALA A 41 10.22 18.94 8.96
CA ALA A 41 10.38 18.62 10.38
C ALA A 41 9.11 18.01 11.00
N SER A 42 7.92 18.43 10.55
CA SER A 42 6.66 17.84 11.00
C SER A 42 6.51 16.39 10.55
N ILE A 43 7.05 16.00 9.40
CA ILE A 43 7.00 14.61 8.93
C ILE A 43 7.82 13.72 9.85
N HIS A 44 9.02 14.16 10.27
CA HIS A 44 9.87 13.42 11.21
C HIS A 44 9.24 13.20 12.58
N TYR A 45 8.31 14.07 13.01
CA TYR A 45 7.54 13.86 14.23
C TYR A 45 6.62 12.63 14.12
N TYR A 46 6.02 12.38 12.95
CA TYR A 46 5.14 11.23 12.72
C TYR A 46 5.90 9.97 12.31
N PHE A 47 6.91 10.14 11.46
CA PHE A 47 7.69 9.06 10.87
C PHE A 47 9.17 9.42 10.96
N PRO A 48 9.90 8.93 11.98
CA PRO A 48 11.28 9.32 12.23
C PRO A 48 12.19 9.14 11.01
N SER A 49 11.95 8.08 10.22
CA SER A 49 12.70 7.78 9.01
C SER A 49 11.83 7.26 7.87
N LYS A 50 12.33 7.35 6.63
CA LYS A 50 11.63 6.86 5.42
C LYS A 50 11.31 5.36 5.48
N LYS A 51 12.14 4.57 6.18
CA LYS A 51 11.90 3.14 6.41
C LYS A 51 10.71 2.92 7.35
N ASP A 52 10.55 3.74 8.40
CA ASP A 52 9.38 3.69 9.30
C ASP A 52 8.11 4.02 8.52
N LEU A 53 8.11 5.13 7.75
CA LEU A 53 7.00 5.48 6.86
C LEU A 53 6.69 4.35 5.86
N GLY A 54 7.72 3.79 5.24
CA GLY A 54 7.57 2.70 4.28
C GLY A 54 6.92 1.47 4.89
N LYS A 55 7.38 1.04 6.06
CA LYS A 55 6.86 -0.13 6.76
C LYS A 55 5.40 0.06 7.14
N GLU A 56 5.06 1.18 7.79
CA GLU A 56 3.67 1.50 8.15
C GLU A 56 2.78 1.63 6.92
N LEU A 57 3.29 2.20 5.82
CA LEU A 57 2.56 2.34 4.57
C LEU A 57 2.19 0.99 3.95
N VAL A 58 3.14 0.05 3.88
CA VAL A 58 2.86 -1.30 3.36
C VAL A 58 1.93 -2.05 4.30
N ALA A 59 2.11 -1.95 5.61
CA ALA A 59 1.22 -2.58 6.59
C ALA A 59 -0.23 -2.09 6.44
N ARG A 60 -0.44 -0.77 6.29
CA ARG A 60 -1.76 -0.16 6.03
C ARG A 60 -2.36 -0.67 4.72
N TYR A 61 -1.56 -0.70 3.66
CA TYR A 61 -2.02 -1.19 2.34
C TYR A 61 -2.40 -2.66 2.37
N ARG A 62 -1.57 -3.50 3.02
CA ARG A 62 -1.78 -4.93 3.19
C ARG A 62 -3.04 -5.23 4.01
N ALA A 63 -3.26 -4.52 5.11
CA ALA A 63 -4.48 -4.63 5.90
C ALA A 63 -5.73 -4.30 5.07
N GLY A 64 -5.74 -3.15 4.38
CA GLY A 64 -6.88 -2.77 3.54
C GLY A 64 -7.10 -3.72 2.34
N PHE A 65 -6.06 -4.40 1.88
CA PHE A 65 -6.20 -5.43 0.84
C PHE A 65 -6.82 -6.72 1.41
N ARG A 66 -6.38 -7.20 2.59
CA ARG A 66 -7.03 -8.32 3.27
C ARG A 66 -8.50 -8.08 3.53
N ASP A 67 -8.87 -6.88 3.99
CA ASP A 67 -10.28 -6.53 4.22
C ASP A 67 -11.12 -6.66 2.94
N LYS A 68 -10.54 -6.36 1.77
CA LYS A 68 -11.22 -6.54 0.48
C LYS A 68 -11.36 -8.01 0.12
N LEU A 69 -10.38 -8.85 0.41
CA LEU A 69 -10.45 -10.30 0.21
C LEU A 69 -11.52 -10.93 1.10
N ASP A 70 -11.55 -10.56 2.38
CA ASP A 70 -12.56 -11.02 3.34
C ASP A 70 -13.97 -10.60 2.91
N GLN A 71 -14.12 -9.37 2.38
CA GLN A 71 -15.39 -8.93 1.80
C GLN A 71 -15.81 -9.75 0.57
N MET A 72 -14.88 -10.25 -0.24
CA MET A 72 -15.22 -11.15 -1.36
C MET A 72 -15.71 -12.49 -0.85
N ASP A 73 -15.05 -13.06 0.16
CA ASP A 73 -15.46 -14.30 0.81
C ASP A 73 -16.87 -14.20 1.41
N ASN A 74 -17.20 -13.06 2.02
CA ASN A 74 -18.52 -12.84 2.61
C ASN A 74 -19.64 -12.53 1.61
N LYS A 75 -19.32 -12.20 0.35
CA LYS A 75 -20.31 -11.79 -0.66
C LYS A 75 -20.86 -12.94 -1.50
N THR A 76 -20.07 -13.98 -1.74
CA THR A 76 -20.46 -15.08 -2.62
C THR A 76 -19.53 -16.27 -2.44
N ASP A 77 -20.06 -17.50 -2.56
CA ASP A 77 -19.25 -18.73 -2.60
C ASP A 77 -18.73 -19.08 -4.01
N ASP A 78 -19.12 -18.32 -5.05
CA ASP A 78 -18.68 -18.57 -6.43
C ASP A 78 -17.23 -18.12 -6.65
N SER A 79 -16.32 -19.08 -6.73
CA SER A 79 -14.88 -18.85 -6.95
C SER A 79 -14.59 -18.02 -8.21
N ARG A 80 -15.35 -18.19 -9.29
CA ARG A 80 -15.13 -17.42 -10.53
C ARG A 80 -15.48 -15.95 -10.31
N ARG A 81 -16.54 -15.66 -9.56
CA ARG A 81 -16.90 -14.29 -9.19
C ARG A 81 -15.86 -13.66 -8.25
N LYS A 82 -15.33 -14.42 -7.29
CA LYS A 82 -14.23 -13.98 -6.41
C LYS A 82 -12.98 -13.62 -7.21
N LEU A 83 -12.52 -14.50 -8.10
CA LEU A 83 -11.34 -14.26 -8.95
C LEU A 83 -11.52 -13.05 -9.87
N LYS A 84 -12.73 -12.84 -10.41
CA LYS A 84 -13.03 -11.64 -11.20
C LYS A 84 -12.95 -10.37 -10.35
N ALA A 85 -13.48 -10.39 -9.13
CA ALA A 85 -13.40 -9.26 -8.20
C ALA A 85 -11.96 -8.99 -7.75
N TYR A 86 -11.16 -10.04 -7.52
CA TYR A 86 -9.74 -9.96 -7.23
C TYR A 86 -8.97 -9.24 -8.34
N ALA A 87 -9.13 -9.68 -9.59
CA ALA A 87 -8.53 -9.01 -10.75
C ALA A 87 -9.00 -7.54 -10.89
N GLN A 88 -10.27 -7.28 -10.55
CA GLN A 88 -10.83 -5.92 -10.61
C GLN A 88 -10.11 -4.96 -9.66
N LEU A 89 -9.63 -5.40 -8.50
CA LEU A 89 -8.85 -4.55 -7.58
C LEU A 89 -7.61 -3.93 -8.25
N TYR A 90 -6.93 -4.71 -9.08
CA TYR A 90 -5.75 -4.25 -9.82
C TYR A 90 -6.15 -3.36 -11.00
N LEU A 91 -7.23 -3.71 -11.71
CA LEU A 91 -7.73 -2.91 -12.83
C LEU A 91 -8.26 -1.55 -12.38
N ASP A 92 -8.91 -1.48 -11.22
CA ASP A 92 -9.40 -0.21 -10.66
C ASP A 92 -8.22 0.69 -10.28
N ALA A 93 -7.17 0.13 -9.68
CA ALA A 93 -5.95 0.88 -9.39
C ALA A 93 -5.31 1.46 -10.66
N LEU A 94 -5.25 0.67 -11.74
CA LEU A 94 -4.73 1.09 -13.05
C LEU A 94 -5.55 2.20 -13.70
N ARG A 95 -6.87 2.15 -13.57
CA ARG A 95 -7.79 3.13 -14.18
C ARG A 95 -7.82 4.44 -13.39
N ASP A 96 -7.63 4.37 -12.08
CA ASP A 96 -7.61 5.54 -11.20
C ASP A 96 -6.20 6.18 -11.15
N GLU A 97 -6.04 7.26 -11.91
CA GLU A 97 -4.89 8.17 -11.84
C GLU A 97 -3.53 7.58 -12.29
N ASP A 98 -3.54 6.64 -13.24
CA ASP A 98 -2.32 5.98 -13.77
C ASP A 98 -1.45 5.35 -12.67
N ARG A 99 -2.10 4.78 -11.64
CA ARG A 99 -1.44 4.16 -10.50
C ARG A 99 -1.28 2.66 -10.69
N MET A 100 -0.26 2.11 -10.04
CA MET A 100 -0.05 0.67 -9.95
C MET A 100 -0.40 0.13 -8.56
N CYS A 101 -0.46 -1.19 -8.42
CA CYS A 101 -0.46 -1.85 -7.11
C CYS A 101 0.77 -1.38 -6.31
N LEU A 102 0.57 -0.95 -5.06
CA LEU A 102 1.66 -0.48 -4.21
C LEU A 102 2.71 -1.57 -4.03
N CYS A 103 2.31 -2.78 -3.63
CA CYS A 103 3.24 -3.90 -3.48
C CYS A 103 3.81 -4.38 -4.82
N GLY A 104 3.09 -4.20 -5.93
CA GLY A 104 3.62 -4.44 -7.27
C GLY A 104 4.79 -3.52 -7.62
N MET A 105 4.66 -2.22 -7.33
CA MET A 105 5.75 -1.24 -7.49
C MET A 105 6.91 -1.50 -6.54
N LEU A 106 6.63 -1.90 -5.30
CA LEU A 106 7.69 -2.21 -4.34
C LEU A 106 8.42 -3.51 -4.67
N ALA A 107 7.74 -4.47 -5.30
CA ALA A 107 8.38 -5.70 -5.75
C ALA A 107 9.45 -5.44 -6.83
N SER A 108 9.30 -4.44 -7.69
CA SER A 108 10.35 -4.07 -8.64
C SER A 108 11.57 -3.44 -7.95
N ASP A 109 11.36 -2.76 -6.82
CA ASP A 109 12.42 -2.14 -6.01
C ASP A 109 13.01 -3.10 -4.96
N ILE A 110 12.56 -4.35 -4.90
CA ILE A 110 12.75 -5.27 -3.77
C ILE A 110 14.20 -5.32 -3.30
N ALA A 111 15.17 -5.37 -4.22
CA ALA A 111 16.60 -5.46 -3.93
C ALA A 111 17.13 -4.31 -3.06
N THR A 112 16.52 -3.13 -3.17
CA THR A 112 16.95 -1.89 -2.52
C THR A 112 16.12 -1.52 -1.29
N LEU A 113 15.02 -2.25 -1.05
CA LEU A 113 14.15 -1.95 0.08
C LEU A 113 14.84 -2.26 1.42
N PRO A 114 14.61 -1.41 2.45
CA PRO A 114 14.92 -1.77 3.82
C PRO A 114 14.24 -3.09 4.20
N GLU A 115 14.90 -3.89 5.03
CA GLU A 115 14.45 -5.25 5.35
C GLU A 115 13.03 -5.31 5.93
N GLU A 116 12.70 -4.39 6.85
CA GLU A 116 11.36 -4.27 7.43
C GLU A 116 10.27 -3.93 6.39
N VAL A 117 10.58 -3.14 5.37
CA VAL A 117 9.63 -2.86 4.27
C VAL A 117 9.50 -4.06 3.35
N ARG A 118 10.63 -4.73 3.05
CA ARG A 118 10.67 -5.95 2.23
C ARG A 118 9.79 -7.05 2.82
N ARG A 119 9.88 -7.26 4.14
CA ARG A 119 9.07 -8.28 4.85
C ARG A 119 7.57 -8.03 4.65
N GLU A 120 7.10 -6.79 4.84
CA GLU A 120 5.69 -6.46 4.62
C GLU A 120 5.22 -6.67 3.17
N VAL A 121 6.11 -6.42 2.19
CA VAL A 121 5.81 -6.68 0.77
C VAL A 121 5.72 -8.18 0.49
N VAL A 122 6.64 -8.97 1.02
CA VAL A 122 6.60 -10.44 0.89
C VAL A 122 5.34 -11.00 1.54
N ASP A 123 5.02 -10.56 2.75
CA ASP A 123 3.84 -11.03 3.46
C ASP A 123 2.54 -10.63 2.75
N PHE A 124 2.50 -9.49 2.08
CA PHE A 124 1.37 -9.13 1.22
C PHE A 124 1.13 -10.18 0.13
N PHE A 125 2.19 -10.60 -0.58
CA PHE A 125 2.06 -11.62 -1.62
C PHE A 125 1.69 -12.98 -1.03
N ALA A 126 2.26 -13.35 0.13
CA ALA A 126 1.91 -14.57 0.82
C ALA A 126 0.41 -14.63 1.23
N ASP A 127 -0.14 -13.52 1.75
CA ASP A 127 -1.58 -13.43 2.07
C ASP A 127 -2.45 -13.65 0.82
N ASN A 128 -2.03 -13.08 -0.32
CA ASN A 128 -2.74 -13.20 -1.59
C ASN A 128 -2.68 -14.63 -2.14
N GLU A 129 -1.50 -15.26 -2.12
CA GLU A 129 -1.29 -16.64 -2.55
C GLU A 129 -2.14 -17.61 -1.72
N ALA A 130 -2.15 -17.44 -0.39
CA ALA A 130 -2.94 -18.26 0.51
C ALA A 130 -4.45 -18.14 0.22
N TRP A 131 -4.94 -16.91 0.01
CA TRP A 131 -6.35 -16.68 -0.32
C TRP A 131 -6.73 -17.26 -1.70
N LEU A 132 -5.85 -17.10 -2.69
CA LEU A 132 -6.06 -17.65 -4.03
C LEU A 132 -6.09 -19.18 -4.02
N ALA A 133 -5.18 -19.83 -3.30
CA ALA A 133 -5.16 -21.28 -3.16
C ALA A 133 -6.49 -21.80 -2.60
N LYS A 134 -6.96 -21.24 -1.47
CA LYS A 134 -8.27 -21.56 -0.87
C LYS A 134 -9.44 -21.33 -1.82
N THR A 135 -9.36 -20.33 -2.70
CA THR A 135 -10.45 -19.98 -3.64
C THR A 135 -10.49 -20.92 -4.84
N LEU A 136 -9.36 -21.51 -5.21
CA LEU A 136 -9.21 -22.39 -6.37
C LEU A 136 -9.45 -23.87 -6.05
N ASP A 137 -9.25 -24.27 -4.80
CA ASP A 137 -9.62 -25.60 -4.27
C ASP A 137 -11.15 -25.80 -4.21
#